data_AF-A0A9Q8QAL1-F1
#
_entry.id   AF-A0A9Q8QAL1-F1
#
_cell.length_a   1.000
_cell.length_b   1.000
_cell.length_c   1.000
_cell.angle_alpha   90.00
_cell.angle_beta   90.00
_cell.angle_gamma   90.00
#
_symmetry.space_group_name_H-M   'P 1'
#
loop_
_entity.id
_entity.type
_entity.pdbx_description
1 polymer ?
#
loop_
_entity_poly.entity_id
_entity_poly.type
_entity_poly.pdbx_seq_one_letter_code
_entity_poly.pdbx_strand_id
1 'polypeptide(L)'
;MQKLFKRTAQAQRQAGRRARQRVNQEAIDTRIRNRQTLQAAVSEVRQNLKDAKRARQEDWEMGPLAPKRDLGFNNYGAFTENARQDWSNYGLYQLPPRVVEQRCAWAGGVKQLNLAPQDRVVIMDGPDKGKIDRIKAVHAGNGTVTLETHHRALAVGMFGNPARSQAMPISINSIRLVYPIRNPETGVTRDVIINQLKAVPPNMQSDNMTLDRWEYGKKWDRLVPGINVVIPWPEVEAPEYEAMPADTVRDQVEDRTFHYGLLAPPMPEGVVDELRNKYSRFRTRHEPWYIEEKNTLEAIEAGQDDAARLMQTPLQEFHEMQREIRDSQGEPELSVEMLEKLGQIMAQKKAAALEQAGVSEVSEGTSPAPGPQ
;
A
#
# COMPACT_ATOMS: atom_id res chain seq x y z
N MET A 1 11.17 19.55 -30.45
CA MET A 1 10.89 18.20 -29.82
C MET A 1 10.63 18.18 -28.31
N GLN A 2 11.49 18.79 -27.47
CA GLN A 2 11.31 18.76 -26.00
C GLN A 2 9.97 19.34 -25.53
N LYS A 3 9.43 20.33 -26.26
CA LYS A 3 8.10 20.94 -26.04
C LYS A 3 6.96 19.92 -26.15
N LEU A 4 7.04 18.96 -27.09
CA LEU A 4 6.03 17.91 -27.25
C LEU A 4 6.00 16.95 -26.06
N PHE A 5 7.17 16.50 -25.58
CA PHE A 5 7.27 15.67 -24.37
C PHE A 5 6.83 16.43 -23.12
N LYS A 6 7.15 17.73 -23.00
CA LYS A 6 6.65 18.57 -21.90
C LYS A 6 5.12 18.63 -21.90
N ARG A 7 4.50 18.77 -23.07
CA ARG A 7 3.03 18.79 -23.24
C ARG A 7 2.37 17.47 -22.80
N THR A 8 2.92 16.33 -23.23
CA THR A 8 2.38 15.01 -22.85
C THR A 8 2.54 14.76 -21.36
N ALA A 9 3.73 15.06 -20.81
CA ALA A 9 4.00 14.95 -19.37
C ALA A 9 3.08 15.86 -18.54
N GLN A 10 2.80 17.08 -18.99
CA GLN A 10 1.86 17.99 -18.33
C GLN A 10 0.43 17.42 -18.33
N ALA A 11 -0.02 16.88 -19.47
CA ALA A 11 -1.33 16.23 -19.55
C ALA A 11 -1.43 15.01 -18.62
N GLN A 12 -0.38 14.18 -18.54
CA GLN A 12 -0.32 13.04 -17.63
C GLN A 12 -0.36 13.48 -16.16
N ARG A 13 0.39 14.52 -15.79
CA ARG A 13 0.35 15.10 -14.45
C ARG A 13 -1.04 15.64 -14.10
N GLN A 14 -1.70 16.32 -15.03
CA GLN A 14 -3.05 16.84 -14.82
C GLN A 14 -4.09 15.72 -14.64
N ALA A 15 -4.06 14.70 -15.50
CA ALA A 15 -4.92 13.54 -15.40
C ALA A 15 -4.67 12.77 -14.10
N GLY A 16 -3.39 12.53 -13.76
CA GLY A 16 -2.98 11.89 -12.51
C GLY A 16 -3.40 12.68 -11.27
N ARG A 17 -3.30 14.01 -11.29
CA ARG A 17 -3.81 14.87 -10.21
C ARG A 17 -5.32 14.73 -10.05
N ARG A 18 -6.09 14.77 -11.14
CA ARG A 18 -7.55 14.60 -11.10
C ARG A 18 -7.96 13.21 -10.61
N ALA A 19 -7.27 12.17 -11.06
CA ALA A 19 -7.50 10.81 -10.60
C ALA A 19 -7.22 10.67 -9.10
N ARG A 20 -6.10 11.21 -8.60
CA ARG A 20 -5.79 11.25 -7.16
C ARG A 20 -6.84 12.02 -6.37
N GLN A 21 -7.33 13.15 -6.89
CA GLN A 21 -8.40 13.91 -6.23
C GLN A 21 -9.70 13.09 -6.13
N ARG A 22 -10.09 12.37 -7.18
CA ARG A 22 -11.26 11.46 -7.16
C ARG A 22 -11.09 10.33 -6.15
N VAL A 23 -9.95 9.62 -6.19
CA VAL A 23 -9.63 8.56 -5.22
C VAL A 23 -9.65 9.08 -3.79
N ASN A 24 -9.15 10.30 -3.55
CA ASN A 24 -9.20 10.91 -2.23
C ASN A 24 -10.63 11.25 -1.80
N GLN A 25 -11.47 11.75 -2.71
CA GLN A 25 -12.89 12.02 -2.43
C GLN A 25 -13.63 10.72 -2.10
N GLU A 26 -13.45 9.68 -2.92
CA GLU A 26 -14.02 8.34 -2.67
C GLU A 26 -13.52 7.76 -1.33
N ALA A 27 -12.25 7.95 -0.98
CA ALA A 27 -11.69 7.53 0.31
C ALA A 27 -12.29 8.30 1.51
N ILE A 28 -12.66 9.57 1.33
CA ILE A 28 -13.34 10.37 2.34
C ILE A 28 -14.78 9.88 2.50
N ASP A 29 -15.50 9.67 1.39
CA ASP A 29 -16.89 9.23 1.40
C ASP A 29 -17.03 7.83 2.02
N THR A 30 -16.16 6.90 1.62
CA THR A 30 -16.07 5.56 2.21
C THR A 30 -15.77 5.65 3.70
N ARG A 31 -14.81 6.47 4.14
CA ARG A 31 -14.53 6.68 5.57
C ARG A 31 -15.74 7.19 6.35
N ILE A 32 -16.52 8.13 5.79
CA ILE A 32 -17.72 8.66 6.46
C ILE A 32 -18.78 7.56 6.60
N ARG A 33 -19.04 6.78 5.55
CA ARG A 33 -19.96 5.63 5.57
C ARG A 33 -19.52 4.55 6.57
N ASN A 34 -18.23 4.22 6.59
CA ASN A 34 -17.66 3.26 7.54
C ASN A 34 -17.81 3.76 8.98
N ARG A 35 -17.64 5.07 9.21
CA ARG A 35 -17.80 5.66 10.55
C ARG A 35 -19.25 5.55 11.03
N GLN A 36 -20.23 5.88 10.19
CA GLN A 36 -21.65 5.82 10.56
C GLN A 36 -22.08 4.39 10.90
N THR A 37 -21.66 3.42 10.10
CA THR A 37 -22.02 2.00 10.27
C THR A 37 -21.34 1.39 11.49
N LEU A 38 -20.06 1.70 11.72
CA LEU A 38 -19.37 1.30 12.97
C LEU A 38 -19.99 1.96 14.20
N GLN A 39 -20.44 3.22 14.10
CA GLN A 39 -21.15 3.88 15.20
C GLN A 39 -22.46 3.18 15.53
N ALA A 40 -23.24 2.78 14.52
CA ALA A 40 -24.48 2.01 14.70
C ALA A 40 -24.20 0.66 15.40
N ALA A 41 -23.23 -0.12 14.89
CA ALA A 41 -22.82 -1.38 15.50
C ALA A 41 -22.33 -1.24 16.94
N VAL A 42 -21.51 -0.21 17.24
CA VAL A 42 -21.05 0.07 18.61
C VAL A 42 -22.20 0.53 19.51
N SER A 43 -23.16 1.29 18.97
CA SER A 43 -24.33 1.75 19.72
C SER A 43 -25.22 0.59 20.14
N GLU A 44 -25.42 -0.39 19.26
CA GLU A 44 -26.16 -1.63 19.54
C GLU A 44 -25.47 -2.44 20.64
N VAL A 45 -24.14 -2.60 20.58
CA VAL A 45 -23.37 -3.27 21.65
C VAL A 45 -23.54 -2.55 22.99
N ARG A 46 -23.50 -1.21 23.00
CA ARG A 46 -23.70 -0.42 24.23
C ARG A 46 -25.12 -0.56 24.79
N GLN A 47 -26.14 -0.61 23.93
CA GLN A 47 -27.52 -0.85 24.35
C GLN A 47 -27.66 -2.25 24.95
N ASN A 48 -27.18 -3.29 24.24
CA ASN A 48 -27.16 -4.66 24.74
C ASN A 48 -26.47 -4.79 26.11
N LEU A 49 -25.36 -4.07 26.34
CA LEU A 49 -24.68 -4.07 27.64
C LEU A 49 -25.49 -3.39 28.74
N LYS A 50 -26.25 -2.32 28.43
CA LYS A 50 -27.14 -1.66 29.40
C LYS A 50 -28.34 -2.55 29.72
N ASP A 51 -28.94 -3.15 28.69
CA ASP A 51 -30.09 -4.03 28.83
C ASP A 51 -29.72 -5.29 29.63
N ALA A 52 -28.54 -5.88 29.38
CA ALA A 52 -28.03 -7.01 30.16
C ALA A 52 -27.78 -6.66 31.64
N LYS A 53 -27.34 -5.44 31.95
CA LYS A 53 -27.18 -4.97 33.34
C LYS A 53 -28.52 -4.83 34.04
N ARG A 54 -29.50 -4.23 33.36
CA ARG A 54 -30.87 -4.09 33.87
C ARG A 54 -31.50 -5.46 34.09
N ALA A 55 -31.40 -6.35 33.10
CA ALA A 55 -31.94 -7.70 33.18
C ALA A 55 -31.37 -8.46 34.39
N ARG A 56 -30.05 -8.38 34.62
CA ARG A 56 -29.42 -9.00 35.79
C ARG A 56 -29.97 -8.47 37.11
N GLN A 57 -30.21 -7.16 37.21
CA GLN A 57 -30.76 -6.56 38.42
C GLN A 57 -32.21 -7.00 38.65
N GLU A 58 -33.04 -6.94 37.61
CA GLU A 58 -34.44 -7.38 37.65
C GLU A 58 -34.56 -8.87 38.02
N ASP A 59 -33.69 -9.73 37.46
CA ASP A 59 -33.68 -11.16 37.76
C ASP A 59 -33.29 -11.42 39.21
N TRP A 60 -32.39 -10.61 39.78
CA TRP A 60 -32.00 -10.69 41.18
C TRP A 60 -33.11 -10.21 42.13
N GLU A 61 -33.80 -9.11 41.79
CA GLU A 61 -34.86 -8.52 42.62
C GLU A 61 -36.15 -9.35 42.60
N MET A 62 -36.54 -9.88 41.43
CA MET A 62 -37.81 -10.61 41.27
C MET A 62 -37.69 -12.11 41.55
N GLY A 63 -36.48 -12.68 41.53
CA GLY A 63 -36.23 -14.10 41.81
C GLY A 63 -37.11 -15.03 40.95
N PRO A 64 -38.07 -15.77 41.53
CA PRO A 64 -38.95 -16.66 40.77
C PRO A 64 -39.95 -15.93 39.85
N LEU A 65 -40.19 -14.64 40.05
CA LEU A 65 -41.09 -13.81 39.23
C LEU A 65 -40.36 -13.12 38.07
N ALA A 66 -39.08 -13.47 37.81
CA ALA A 66 -38.31 -12.87 36.74
C ALA A 66 -39.00 -13.06 35.37
N PRO A 67 -39.09 -12.00 34.54
CA PRO A 67 -39.77 -12.07 33.26
C PRO A 67 -39.01 -12.99 32.30
N LYS A 68 -39.73 -13.90 31.66
CA LYS A 68 -39.19 -14.71 30.56
C LYS A 68 -39.00 -13.81 29.34
N ARG A 69 -37.76 -13.42 29.05
CA ARG A 69 -37.43 -12.52 27.92
C ARG A 69 -37.28 -13.27 26.60
N ASP A 70 -36.87 -14.53 26.66
CA ASP A 70 -36.73 -15.43 25.51
C ASP A 70 -38.02 -16.23 25.28
N LEU A 71 -39.04 -15.57 24.72
CA LEU A 71 -40.33 -16.18 24.40
C LEU A 71 -40.48 -16.50 22.90
N GLY A 72 -39.37 -16.48 22.14
CA GLY A 72 -39.34 -16.82 20.70
C GLY A 72 -40.01 -15.80 19.75
N PHE A 73 -40.90 -14.94 20.24
CA PHE A 73 -41.49 -13.83 19.46
C PHE A 73 -40.66 -12.53 19.52
N ASN A 74 -39.73 -12.45 20.47
CA ASN A 74 -38.82 -11.31 20.62
C ASN A 74 -37.43 -11.69 20.12
N ASN A 75 -36.74 -10.74 19.48
CA ASN A 75 -35.33 -10.88 19.07
C ASN A 75 -34.37 -10.68 20.26
N TYR A 76 -34.73 -11.19 21.44
CA TYR A 76 -33.95 -10.99 22.66
C TYR A 76 -32.59 -11.69 22.55
N GLY A 77 -31.50 -10.95 22.79
CA GLY A 77 -30.14 -11.47 22.67
C GLY A 77 -29.65 -11.69 21.23
N ALA A 78 -30.49 -11.46 20.22
CA ALA A 78 -30.09 -11.46 18.83
C ALA A 78 -29.54 -10.09 18.44
N PHE A 79 -28.57 -10.06 17.53
CA PHE A 79 -28.04 -8.82 16.98
C PHE A 79 -28.58 -8.59 15.56
N THR A 80 -28.72 -7.32 15.22
CA THR A 80 -29.40 -6.80 14.03
C THR A 80 -28.42 -6.15 13.05
N GLU A 81 -27.33 -5.57 13.56
CA GLU A 81 -26.38 -4.84 12.73
C GLU A 81 -25.48 -5.77 11.91
N ASN A 82 -25.57 -5.68 10.58
CA ASN A 82 -24.77 -6.49 9.65
C ASN A 82 -23.26 -6.27 9.80
N ALA A 83 -22.85 -5.05 10.17
CA ALA A 83 -21.44 -4.73 10.39
C ALA A 83 -20.80 -5.59 11.51
N ARG A 84 -21.63 -6.24 12.35
CA ARG A 84 -21.16 -7.22 13.33
C ARG A 84 -20.94 -8.61 12.73
N GLN A 85 -21.75 -9.01 11.73
CA GLN A 85 -21.59 -10.28 11.00
C GLN A 85 -20.39 -10.25 10.07
N ASP A 86 -20.23 -9.14 9.34
CA ASP A 86 -19.12 -8.94 8.43
C ASP A 86 -18.68 -7.48 8.52
N TRP A 87 -17.46 -7.31 9.01
CA TRP A 87 -16.89 -5.98 9.20
C TRP A 87 -16.54 -5.31 7.88
N SER A 88 -16.42 -6.08 6.79
CA SER A 88 -16.29 -5.53 5.44
C SER A 88 -17.62 -5.29 4.73
N ASN A 89 -18.73 -5.85 5.22
CA ASN A 89 -20.03 -5.84 4.56
C ASN A 89 -19.90 -6.08 3.04
N TYR A 90 -19.40 -7.25 2.65
CA TYR A 90 -19.15 -7.63 1.26
C TYR A 90 -18.18 -6.68 0.52
N GLY A 91 -17.18 -6.16 1.22
CA GLY A 91 -16.14 -5.27 0.65
C GLY A 91 -16.55 -3.80 0.53
N LEU A 92 -17.74 -3.42 0.97
CA LEU A 92 -18.18 -2.02 1.03
C LEU A 92 -17.39 -1.21 2.07
N TYR A 93 -16.99 -1.86 3.15
CA TYR A 93 -16.26 -1.24 4.25
C TYR A 93 -14.81 -1.71 4.28
N GLN A 94 -13.92 -0.74 4.42
CA GLN A 94 -12.49 -0.98 4.54
C GLN A 94 -12.06 -0.58 5.94
N LEU A 95 -11.52 -1.55 6.69
CA LEU A 95 -10.89 -1.26 7.95
C LEU A 95 -9.62 -0.42 7.74
N PRO A 96 -9.26 0.45 8.70
CA PRO A 96 -7.97 1.11 8.68
C PRO A 96 -6.84 0.05 8.62
N PRO A 97 -5.87 0.18 7.68
CA PRO A 97 -4.86 -0.85 7.47
C PRO A 97 -4.03 -1.14 8.72
N ARG A 98 -3.78 -0.11 9.56
CA ARG A 98 -3.10 -0.25 10.85
C ARG A 98 -3.77 -1.26 11.79
N VAL A 99 -5.11 -1.32 11.80
CA VAL A 99 -5.85 -2.25 12.65
C VAL A 99 -5.75 -3.67 12.11
N VAL A 100 -5.78 -3.83 10.79
CA VAL A 100 -5.62 -5.13 10.12
C VAL A 100 -4.20 -5.67 10.34
N GLU A 101 -3.19 -4.81 10.23
CA GLU A 101 -1.79 -5.16 10.54
C GLU A 101 -1.62 -5.64 11.98
N GLN A 102 -2.21 -4.93 12.95
CA GLN A 102 -2.19 -5.34 14.36
C GLN A 102 -2.87 -6.70 14.59
N ARG A 103 -3.96 -6.98 13.87
CA ARG A 103 -4.65 -8.28 13.96
C ARG A 103 -3.80 -9.43 13.46
N CYS A 104 -3.11 -9.21 12.35
CA CYS A 104 -2.31 -10.23 11.67
C CYS A 104 -0.86 -10.28 12.17
N ALA A 105 -0.46 -9.40 13.09
CA ALA A 105 0.94 -9.20 13.48
C ALA A 105 1.62 -10.49 14.00
N TRP A 106 0.92 -11.29 14.80
CA TRP A 106 1.49 -12.54 15.33
C TRP A 106 1.60 -13.64 14.28
N ALA A 107 0.83 -13.57 13.18
CA ALA A 107 0.72 -14.60 12.16
C ALA A 107 1.41 -14.22 10.83
N GLY A 108 2.46 -13.39 10.88
CA GLY A 108 3.26 -13.00 9.71
C GLY A 108 2.83 -11.70 8.99
N GLY A 109 1.64 -11.18 9.29
CA GLY A 109 1.12 -9.93 8.70
C GLY A 109 0.08 -10.14 7.59
N VAL A 110 -0.39 -9.03 7.00
CA VAL A 110 -1.53 -9.05 6.06
C VAL A 110 -1.19 -9.71 4.72
N LYS A 111 0.01 -9.45 4.20
CA LYS A 111 0.46 -9.95 2.89
C LYS A 111 0.89 -11.42 2.94
N GLN A 112 1.52 -11.82 4.04
CA GLN A 112 2.09 -13.14 4.26
C GLN A 112 1.46 -13.79 5.49
N LEU A 113 0.14 -13.94 5.46
CA LEU A 113 -0.61 -14.52 6.56
C LEU A 113 -0.36 -16.03 6.66
N ASN A 114 0.02 -16.52 7.84
CA ASN A 114 0.42 -17.90 8.12
C ASN A 114 -0.73 -18.79 8.64
N LEU A 115 -1.97 -18.47 8.29
CA LEU A 115 -3.17 -19.22 8.65
C LEU A 115 -3.92 -19.63 7.39
N ALA A 116 -4.42 -20.86 7.39
CA ALA A 116 -5.25 -21.41 6.31
C ALA A 116 -6.57 -21.97 6.87
N PRO A 117 -7.58 -22.17 6.01
CA PRO A 117 -8.71 -23.06 6.31
C PRO A 117 -8.21 -24.44 6.79
N GLN A 118 -9.00 -25.10 7.64
CA GLN A 118 -8.70 -26.38 8.30
C GLN A 118 -7.60 -26.36 9.39
N ASP A 119 -6.88 -25.26 9.59
CA ASP A 119 -5.96 -25.14 10.73
C ASP A 119 -6.73 -25.22 12.07
N ARG A 120 -6.14 -25.93 13.05
CA ARG A 120 -6.66 -26.02 14.42
C ARG A 120 -6.23 -24.79 15.21
N VAL A 121 -7.18 -24.06 15.78
CA VAL A 121 -6.90 -22.85 16.54
C VAL A 121 -7.58 -22.86 17.90
N VAL A 122 -6.94 -22.23 18.88
CA VAL A 122 -7.51 -21.98 20.20
C VAL A 122 -7.99 -20.54 20.29
N ILE A 123 -9.15 -20.34 20.91
CA ILE A 123 -9.71 -19.02 21.18
C ILE A 123 -9.09 -18.48 22.49
N MET A 124 -8.49 -17.28 22.42
CA MET A 124 -7.83 -16.63 23.56
C MET A 124 -8.74 -15.66 24.31
N ASP A 125 -9.69 -15.04 23.59
CA ASP A 125 -10.58 -13.99 24.12
C ASP A 125 -12.05 -14.28 23.83
N GLY A 126 -12.94 -13.73 24.65
CA GLY A 126 -14.39 -13.84 24.48
C GLY A 126 -15.03 -14.98 25.28
N PRO A 127 -16.33 -15.27 25.05
CA PRO A 127 -17.09 -16.25 25.84
C PRO A 127 -16.60 -17.69 25.64
N ASP A 128 -16.04 -18.00 24.48
CA ASP A 128 -15.53 -19.33 24.12
C ASP A 128 -14.01 -19.49 24.38
N LYS A 129 -13.45 -18.69 25.30
CA LYS A 129 -12.02 -18.74 25.64
C LYS A 129 -11.59 -20.14 26.08
N GLY A 130 -10.46 -20.60 25.54
CA GLY A 130 -9.84 -21.90 25.83
C GLY A 130 -10.37 -23.05 24.97
N LYS A 131 -11.42 -22.84 24.18
CA LYS A 131 -11.93 -23.86 23.26
C LYS A 131 -11.08 -23.92 22.00
N ILE A 132 -10.92 -25.13 21.47
CA ILE A 132 -10.20 -25.42 20.22
C ILE A 132 -11.23 -25.67 19.13
N ASP A 133 -11.01 -25.08 17.97
CA ASP A 133 -11.84 -25.27 16.78
C ASP A 133 -11.01 -25.26 15.50
N ARG A 134 -11.62 -25.61 14.37
CA ARG A 134 -11.01 -25.49 13.04
C ARG A 134 -11.45 -24.22 12.34
N ILE A 135 -10.55 -23.68 11.53
CA ILE A 135 -10.84 -22.52 10.70
C ILE A 135 -11.68 -22.95 9.50
N LYS A 136 -12.86 -22.34 9.33
CA LYS A 136 -13.70 -22.50 8.14
C LYS A 136 -13.21 -21.62 6.99
N ALA A 137 -13.08 -20.32 7.24
CA ALA A 137 -12.62 -19.37 6.23
C ALA A 137 -11.78 -18.25 6.84
N VAL A 138 -10.79 -17.78 6.08
CA VAL A 138 -9.86 -16.72 6.47
C VAL A 138 -10.11 -15.47 5.63
N HIS A 139 -10.44 -14.36 6.27
CA HIS A 139 -10.63 -13.06 5.61
C HIS A 139 -9.42 -12.16 5.87
N ALA A 140 -8.36 -12.35 5.05
CA ALA A 140 -7.09 -11.64 5.22
C ALA A 140 -7.23 -10.11 5.14
N GLY A 141 -8.14 -9.60 4.31
CA GLY A 141 -8.38 -8.15 4.17
C GLY A 141 -8.88 -7.47 5.45
N ASN A 142 -9.61 -8.19 6.31
CA ASN A 142 -10.18 -7.66 7.56
C ASN A 142 -9.41 -8.10 8.81
N GLY A 143 -8.49 -9.07 8.64
CA GLY A 143 -7.81 -9.73 9.73
C GLY A 143 -8.78 -10.52 10.62
N THR A 144 -9.78 -11.17 10.01
CA THR A 144 -10.79 -11.97 10.71
C THR A 144 -10.86 -13.39 10.17
N VAL A 145 -11.39 -14.29 10.98
CA VAL A 145 -11.52 -15.72 10.71
C VAL A 145 -12.90 -16.17 11.13
N THR A 146 -13.51 -17.08 10.37
CA THR A 146 -14.74 -17.77 10.78
C THR A 146 -14.39 -19.20 11.19
N LEU A 147 -14.94 -19.62 12.33
CA LEU A 147 -14.75 -20.97 12.85
C LEU A 147 -15.91 -21.87 12.42
N GLU A 148 -15.70 -23.19 12.46
CA GLU A 148 -16.72 -24.16 12.04
C GLU A 148 -17.84 -24.31 13.08
N THR A 149 -17.49 -24.44 14.37
CA THR A 149 -18.44 -24.87 15.41
C THR A 149 -18.68 -23.79 16.47
N HIS A 150 -17.62 -23.12 16.92
CA HIS A 150 -17.62 -22.19 18.04
C HIS A 150 -17.80 -20.73 17.59
N HIS A 151 -18.00 -19.83 18.55
CA HIS A 151 -18.22 -18.41 18.29
C HIS A 151 -19.42 -18.12 17.38
N ARG A 152 -20.56 -18.75 17.69
CA ARG A 152 -21.82 -18.56 16.98
C ARG A 152 -22.74 -17.63 17.77
N ALA A 153 -23.49 -16.78 17.06
CA ALA A 153 -24.47 -15.88 17.66
C ALA A 153 -25.76 -15.85 16.85
N LEU A 154 -26.86 -15.47 17.51
CA LEU A 154 -28.16 -15.31 16.87
C LEU A 154 -28.21 -13.99 16.12
N ALA A 155 -28.38 -14.08 14.81
CA ALA A 155 -28.41 -12.94 13.91
C ALA A 155 -29.79 -12.79 13.29
N VAL A 156 -30.36 -11.59 13.34
CA VAL A 156 -31.63 -11.27 12.66
C VAL A 156 -31.32 -10.93 11.21
N GLY A 157 -32.08 -11.51 10.28
CA GLY A 157 -31.91 -11.21 8.85
C GLY A 157 -32.50 -9.85 8.48
N MET A 158 -31.91 -9.17 7.49
CA MET A 158 -32.36 -7.84 7.03
C MET A 158 -33.85 -7.77 6.64
N PHE A 159 -34.43 -8.88 6.18
CA PHE A 159 -35.81 -8.94 5.66
C PHE A 159 -36.84 -9.39 6.71
N GLY A 160 -36.58 -9.15 8.00
CA GLY A 160 -37.49 -9.58 9.08
C GLY A 160 -37.55 -11.09 9.27
N ASN A 161 -36.55 -11.82 8.76
CA ASN A 161 -36.42 -13.25 8.97
C ASN A 161 -36.15 -13.55 10.46
N PRO A 162 -36.66 -14.68 10.99
CA PRO A 162 -36.40 -15.08 12.36
C PRO A 162 -34.89 -15.23 12.60
N ALA A 163 -34.46 -14.98 13.84
CA ALA A 163 -33.06 -15.06 14.21
C ALA A 163 -32.48 -16.45 13.93
N ARG A 164 -31.29 -16.51 13.32
CA ARG A 164 -30.59 -17.77 13.01
C ARG A 164 -29.21 -17.78 13.63
N SER A 165 -28.76 -18.94 14.08
CA SER A 165 -27.41 -19.12 14.60
C SER A 165 -26.38 -19.13 13.46
N GLN A 166 -25.57 -18.08 13.40
CA GLN A 166 -24.52 -17.91 12.40
C GLN A 166 -23.14 -17.81 13.06
N ALA A 167 -22.10 -18.27 12.35
CA ALA A 167 -20.72 -18.14 12.81
C ALA A 167 -20.28 -16.67 12.71
N MET A 168 -19.80 -16.13 13.83
CA MET A 168 -19.30 -14.76 13.88
C MET A 168 -17.83 -14.71 13.48
N PRO A 169 -17.38 -13.65 12.79
CA PRO A 169 -15.97 -13.47 12.50
C PRO A 169 -15.22 -13.11 13.79
N ILE A 170 -14.24 -13.92 14.16
CA ILE A 170 -13.30 -13.63 15.24
C ILE A 170 -12.05 -12.92 14.69
N SER A 171 -11.44 -12.03 15.48
CA SER A 171 -10.19 -11.40 15.06
C SER A 171 -9.03 -12.39 15.08
N ILE A 172 -8.11 -12.29 14.12
CA ILE A 172 -6.90 -13.16 14.09
C ILE A 172 -6.08 -13.00 15.38
N ASN A 173 -6.04 -11.82 15.97
CA ASN A 173 -5.32 -11.60 17.22
C ASN A 173 -5.93 -12.33 18.43
N SER A 174 -7.22 -12.67 18.39
CA SER A 174 -7.90 -13.37 19.48
C SER A 174 -7.82 -14.90 19.37
N ILE A 175 -7.08 -15.42 18.38
CA ILE A 175 -6.86 -16.86 18.18
C ILE A 175 -5.37 -17.19 18.12
N ARG A 176 -4.99 -18.42 18.44
CA ARG A 176 -3.63 -18.94 18.26
C ARG A 176 -3.66 -20.31 17.60
N LEU A 177 -2.64 -20.62 16.80
CA LEU A 177 -2.52 -21.92 16.13
C LEU A 177 -2.18 -22.98 17.17
N VAL A 178 -2.85 -24.13 17.08
CA VAL A 178 -2.55 -25.32 17.88
C VAL A 178 -1.97 -26.36 16.95
N TYR A 179 -0.76 -26.81 17.25
CA TYR A 179 -0.09 -27.83 16.44
C TYR A 179 0.68 -28.81 17.34
N PRO A 180 0.63 -30.11 17.06
CA PRO A 180 1.42 -31.10 17.78
C PRO A 180 2.91 -30.95 17.45
N ILE A 181 3.72 -30.64 18.46
CA ILE A 181 5.18 -30.56 18.32
C ILE A 181 5.82 -31.69 19.12
N ARG A 182 6.82 -32.35 18.54
CA ARG A 182 7.63 -33.36 19.21
C ARG A 182 8.75 -32.66 20.00
N ASN A 183 8.80 -32.89 21.30
CA ASN A 183 9.91 -32.39 22.11
C ASN A 183 11.20 -33.18 21.78
N PRO A 184 12.33 -32.54 21.47
CA PRO A 184 13.57 -33.23 21.13
C PRO A 184 14.15 -34.07 22.27
N GLU A 185 13.99 -33.66 23.53
CA GLU A 185 14.61 -34.34 24.68
C GLU A 185 13.81 -35.57 25.13
N THR A 186 12.48 -35.45 25.15
CA THR A 186 11.58 -36.50 25.66
C THR A 186 10.98 -37.37 24.56
N GLY A 187 11.03 -36.91 23.30
CA GLY A 187 10.44 -37.60 22.16
C GLY A 187 8.91 -37.64 22.12
N VAL A 188 8.23 -37.10 23.14
CA VAL A 188 6.76 -37.09 23.26
C VAL A 188 6.17 -35.95 22.43
N THR A 189 5.15 -36.26 21.62
CA THR A 189 4.35 -35.29 20.87
C THR A 189 3.26 -34.72 21.76
N ARG A 190 3.18 -33.39 21.86
CA ARG A 190 2.12 -32.69 22.60
C ARG A 190 1.54 -31.57 21.76
N ASP A 191 0.25 -31.32 21.91
CA ASP A 191 -0.40 -30.15 21.32
C ASP A 191 0.13 -28.88 22.01
N VAL A 192 0.71 -27.99 21.21
CA VAL A 192 1.30 -26.73 21.69
C VAL A 192 0.54 -25.55 21.08
N ILE A 193 0.30 -24.53 21.90
CA ILE A 193 -0.24 -23.25 21.45
C ILE A 193 0.91 -22.40 20.93
N ILE A 194 0.83 -21.99 19.67
CA ILE A 194 1.87 -21.22 19.00
C ILE A 194 1.55 -19.73 19.13
N ASN A 195 2.45 -19.01 19.79
CA ASN A 195 2.28 -17.59 20.07
C ASN A 195 2.53 -16.69 18.86
N GLN A 196 3.51 -17.06 18.03
CA GLN A 196 3.96 -16.27 16.88
C GLN A 196 4.36 -17.19 15.71
N LEU A 197 4.12 -16.72 14.50
CA LEU A 197 4.50 -17.35 13.25
C LEU A 197 5.15 -16.31 12.34
N LYS A 198 6.28 -16.67 11.73
CA LYS A 198 6.94 -15.85 10.71
C LYS A 198 6.93 -16.57 9.37
N ALA A 199 6.73 -15.80 8.31
CA ALA A 199 6.86 -16.31 6.95
C ALA A 199 8.35 -16.38 6.58
N VAL A 200 8.78 -17.52 6.07
CA VAL A 200 10.15 -17.77 5.59
C VAL A 200 10.06 -18.18 4.12
N PRO A 201 11.06 -17.84 3.28
CA PRO A 201 11.11 -18.33 1.91
C PRO A 201 10.88 -19.84 1.83
N PRO A 202 10.16 -20.29 0.80
CA PRO A 202 9.77 -21.69 0.66
C PRO A 202 11.01 -22.57 0.45
N ASN A 203 11.10 -23.68 1.19
CA ASN A 203 12.11 -24.70 0.92
C ASN A 203 11.58 -25.76 -0.06
N MET A 204 11.99 -25.68 -1.32
CA MET A 204 11.60 -26.62 -2.39
C MET A 204 12.06 -28.06 -2.13
N GLN A 205 13.07 -28.27 -1.30
CA GLN A 205 13.59 -29.61 -0.97
C GLN A 205 12.86 -30.25 0.22
N SER A 206 11.96 -29.53 0.87
CA SER A 206 11.25 -30.04 2.05
C SER A 206 10.03 -30.86 1.67
N ASP A 207 9.75 -31.91 2.45
CA ASP A 207 8.55 -32.76 2.30
C ASP A 207 7.24 -31.96 2.41
N ASN A 208 7.30 -30.79 3.05
CA ASN A 208 6.16 -29.89 3.23
C ASN A 208 5.80 -29.10 1.96
N MET A 209 6.62 -29.17 0.91
CA MET A 209 6.46 -28.41 -0.32
C MET A 209 6.06 -29.30 -1.49
N THR A 210 4.75 -29.48 -1.66
CA THR A 210 4.18 -30.18 -2.81
C THR A 210 4.02 -29.27 -4.03
N LEU A 211 3.94 -29.85 -5.24
CA LEU A 211 3.70 -29.12 -6.49
C LEU A 211 2.33 -28.40 -6.45
N ASP A 212 1.29 -29.07 -5.96
CA ASP A 212 -0.06 -28.49 -5.84
C ASP A 212 -0.06 -27.25 -4.93
N ARG A 213 0.71 -27.30 -3.82
CA ARG A 213 0.90 -26.14 -2.95
C ARG A 213 1.65 -25.01 -3.66
N TRP A 214 2.63 -25.31 -4.50
CA TRP A 214 3.39 -24.31 -5.23
C TRP A 214 2.54 -23.55 -6.26
N GLU A 215 1.62 -24.26 -6.92
CA GLU A 215 0.74 -23.68 -7.94
C GLU A 215 -0.47 -22.98 -7.33
N TYR A 216 -1.19 -23.64 -6.41
CA TYR A 216 -2.48 -23.19 -5.89
C TYR A 216 -2.44 -22.69 -4.45
N GLY A 217 -1.40 -23.04 -3.70
CA GLY A 217 -1.27 -22.77 -2.27
C GLY A 217 -0.41 -21.55 -1.89
N LYS A 218 0.04 -21.55 -0.63
CA LYS A 218 0.93 -20.51 -0.08
C LYS A 218 2.40 -20.84 -0.35
N LYS A 219 3.07 -19.92 -1.04
CA LYS A 219 4.48 -20.04 -1.49
C LYS A 219 5.51 -19.63 -0.44
N TRP A 220 5.22 -19.79 0.85
CA TRP A 220 6.17 -19.51 1.94
C TRP A 220 5.90 -20.47 3.09
N ASP A 221 6.94 -20.80 3.85
CA ASP A 221 6.84 -21.70 4.98
C ASP A 221 6.51 -20.92 6.26
N ARG A 222 5.71 -21.55 7.13
CA ARG A 222 5.35 -20.98 8.43
C ARG A 222 6.31 -21.49 9.50
N LEU A 223 7.19 -20.60 9.96
CA LEU A 223 8.19 -20.89 10.97
C LEU A 223 7.74 -20.40 12.35
N VAL A 224 7.88 -21.26 13.36
CA VAL A 224 7.76 -20.85 14.77
C VAL A 224 9.10 -20.25 15.22
N PRO A 225 9.17 -18.94 15.53
CA PRO A 225 10.40 -18.33 15.99
C PRO A 225 10.82 -18.89 17.35
N GLY A 226 12.13 -19.04 17.56
CA GLY A 226 12.72 -19.58 18.79
C GLY A 226 12.98 -21.08 18.72
N ILE A 227 11.98 -21.87 18.35
CA ILE A 227 12.14 -23.34 18.18
C ILE A 227 12.63 -23.67 16.75
N ASN A 228 12.45 -22.75 15.80
CA ASN A 228 12.80 -22.92 14.38
C ASN A 228 12.17 -24.16 13.73
N VAL A 229 10.98 -24.54 14.19
CA VAL A 229 10.19 -25.62 13.60
C VAL A 229 9.30 -25.04 12.51
N VAL A 230 9.39 -25.63 11.32
CA VAL A 230 8.49 -25.34 10.20
C VAL A 230 7.23 -26.17 10.38
N ILE A 231 6.08 -25.52 10.35
CA ILE A 231 4.79 -26.21 10.41
C ILE A 231 4.31 -26.41 8.97
N PRO A 232 3.97 -27.64 8.55
CA PRO A 232 3.42 -27.89 7.22
C PRO A 232 2.09 -27.14 7.07
N TRP A 233 1.76 -26.66 5.87
CA TRP A 233 0.41 -26.17 5.59
C TRP A 233 -0.58 -27.33 5.56
N PRO A 234 -1.88 -27.09 5.80
CA PRO A 234 -2.90 -28.09 5.48
C PRO A 234 -2.85 -28.43 3.98
N GLU A 235 -3.26 -29.66 3.66
CA GLU A 235 -3.30 -30.16 2.28
C GLU A 235 -4.20 -29.26 1.41
N VAL A 236 -3.70 -28.91 0.23
CA VAL A 236 -4.42 -28.07 -0.74
C VAL A 236 -4.93 -28.98 -1.83
N GLU A 237 -6.25 -29.06 -1.97
CA GLU A 237 -6.88 -29.73 -3.11
C GLU A 237 -6.75 -28.82 -4.34
N ALA A 238 -6.22 -29.38 -5.44
CA ALA A 238 -6.17 -28.65 -6.71
C ALA A 238 -7.60 -28.41 -7.20
N PRO A 239 -7.96 -27.17 -7.59
CA PRO A 239 -9.29 -26.90 -8.12
C PRO A 239 -9.50 -27.70 -9.41
N GLU A 240 -10.60 -28.45 -9.46
CA GLU A 240 -11.01 -29.13 -10.68
C GLU A 240 -11.54 -28.10 -11.67
N TYR A 241 -10.83 -27.94 -12.79
CA TYR A 241 -11.27 -27.09 -13.89
C TYR A 241 -11.99 -27.95 -14.93
N GLU A 242 -13.30 -27.78 -15.03
CA GLU A 242 -14.10 -28.38 -16.09
C GLU A 242 -14.00 -27.53 -17.36
N ALA A 243 -13.73 -28.19 -18.49
CA ALA A 243 -13.76 -27.53 -19.78
C ALA A 243 -15.21 -27.25 -20.18
N MET A 244 -15.57 -25.97 -20.28
CA MET A 244 -16.89 -25.56 -20.71
C MET A 244 -16.98 -25.55 -22.24
N PRO A 245 -18.17 -25.73 -22.83
CA PRO A 245 -18.33 -25.68 -24.30
C PRO A 245 -17.97 -24.34 -24.93
N ALA A 246 -17.91 -23.27 -24.13
CA ALA A 246 -17.49 -21.93 -24.57
C ALA A 246 -15.96 -21.74 -24.55
N ASP A 247 -15.22 -22.67 -23.94
CA ASP A 247 -13.77 -22.61 -23.85
C ASP A 247 -13.14 -23.04 -25.19
N THR A 248 -11.96 -22.50 -25.46
CA THR A 248 -11.19 -22.89 -26.64
C THR A 248 -10.45 -24.20 -26.38
N VAL A 249 -10.46 -25.08 -27.38
CA VAL A 249 -9.73 -26.35 -27.30
C VAL A 249 -8.23 -26.05 -27.27
N ARG A 250 -7.49 -26.80 -26.45
CA ARG A 250 -6.04 -26.62 -26.25
C ARG A 250 -5.26 -26.52 -27.57
N ASP A 251 -5.57 -27.38 -28.53
CA ASP A 251 -4.91 -27.40 -29.84
C ASP A 251 -5.02 -26.04 -30.54
N GLN A 252 -6.19 -25.40 -30.52
CA GLN A 252 -6.41 -24.08 -31.11
C GLN A 252 -5.66 -22.95 -30.36
N VAL A 253 -5.47 -23.11 -29.05
CA VAL A 253 -4.74 -22.14 -28.21
C VAL A 253 -3.24 -22.23 -28.45
N GLU A 254 -2.72 -23.45 -28.63
CA GLU A 254 -1.30 -23.70 -28.86
C GLU A 254 -0.86 -23.48 -30.32
N ASP A 255 -1.81 -23.41 -31.25
CA ASP A 255 -1.59 -23.13 -32.67
C ASP A 255 -0.93 -21.75 -32.90
N ARG A 256 0.35 -21.76 -33.29
CA ARG A 256 1.15 -20.56 -33.55
C ARG A 256 0.90 -20.01 -34.95
N THR A 257 -0.08 -19.11 -35.07
CA THR A 257 -0.48 -18.49 -36.33
C THR A 257 0.21 -17.14 -36.63
N PHE A 258 0.79 -16.48 -35.63
CA PHE A 258 1.44 -15.18 -35.82
C PHE A 258 2.90 -15.33 -36.28
N HIS A 259 3.21 -14.73 -37.43
CA HIS A 259 4.56 -14.69 -38.00
C HIS A 259 5.08 -13.25 -38.12
N TYR A 260 6.36 -13.05 -37.81
CA TYR A 260 6.99 -11.74 -37.85
C TYR A 260 7.29 -11.32 -39.30
N GLY A 261 6.55 -10.34 -39.82
CA GLY A 261 6.86 -9.65 -41.07
C GLY A 261 7.62 -8.35 -40.82
N LEU A 262 8.68 -8.09 -41.61
CA LEU A 262 9.41 -6.81 -41.55
C LEU A 262 8.91 -5.80 -42.60
N LEU A 263 8.49 -6.30 -43.77
CA LEU A 263 8.07 -5.48 -44.91
C LEU A 263 6.59 -5.04 -44.84
N ALA A 264 5.75 -5.86 -44.21
CA ALA A 264 4.33 -5.58 -44.03
C ALA A 264 4.03 -5.40 -42.53
N PRO A 265 3.22 -4.41 -42.16
CA PRO A 265 2.78 -4.27 -40.78
C PRO A 265 1.92 -5.48 -40.36
N PRO A 266 1.93 -5.87 -39.08
CA PRO A 266 1.19 -7.04 -38.59
C PRO A 266 -0.33 -6.86 -38.65
N MET A 267 -0.81 -5.63 -38.85
CA MET A 267 -2.21 -5.30 -39.00
C MET A 267 -2.34 -4.17 -40.03
N PRO A 268 -3.51 -4.01 -40.68
CA PRO A 268 -3.77 -2.89 -41.58
C PRO A 268 -3.62 -1.54 -40.88
N GLU A 269 -3.16 -0.52 -41.60
CA GLU A 269 -2.89 0.82 -41.03
C GLU A 269 -4.14 1.48 -40.41
N GLY A 270 -5.33 1.22 -40.96
CA GLY A 270 -6.59 1.74 -40.42
C GLY A 270 -6.86 1.31 -38.98
N VAL A 271 -6.44 0.10 -38.60
CA VAL A 271 -6.62 -0.44 -37.23
C VAL A 271 -5.77 0.34 -36.22
N VAL A 272 -4.66 0.96 -36.66
CA VAL A 272 -3.81 1.76 -35.77
C VAL A 272 -4.56 2.97 -35.22
N ASP A 273 -5.46 3.57 -35.99
CA ASP A 273 -6.27 4.72 -35.57
C ASP A 273 -7.43 4.30 -34.63
N GLU A 274 -7.83 3.03 -34.65
CA GLU A 274 -8.78 2.44 -33.69
C GLU A 274 -8.12 2.11 -32.35
N LEU A 275 -6.93 1.50 -32.39
CA LEU A 275 -6.16 1.13 -31.19
C LEU A 275 -5.71 2.36 -30.40
N ARG A 276 -5.45 3.48 -31.09
CA ARG A 276 -5.06 4.74 -30.46
C ARG A 276 -5.68 5.93 -31.16
N ASN A 277 -6.10 6.90 -30.35
CA ASN A 277 -6.51 8.20 -30.91
C ASN A 277 -5.30 8.94 -31.51
N LYS A 278 -5.30 9.10 -32.84
CA LYS A 278 -4.30 9.80 -33.65
C LYS A 278 -3.97 11.22 -33.16
N TYR A 279 -4.97 11.91 -32.62
CA TYR A 279 -4.90 13.31 -32.16
C TYR A 279 -4.82 13.42 -30.63
N SER A 280 -4.54 12.32 -29.93
CA SER A 280 -4.41 12.31 -28.49
C SER A 280 -3.28 13.23 -28.01
N ARG A 281 -3.57 14.01 -26.96
CA ARG A 281 -2.57 14.84 -26.25
C ARG A 281 -1.49 14.01 -25.57
N PHE A 282 -1.70 12.71 -25.41
CA PHE A 282 -0.77 11.74 -24.83
C PHE A 282 0.09 11.03 -25.87
N ARG A 283 -0.04 11.37 -27.16
CA ARG A 283 0.76 10.79 -28.24
C ARG A 283 2.24 11.15 -28.04
N THR A 284 3.10 10.13 -27.99
CA THR A 284 4.56 10.26 -27.87
C THR A 284 5.31 9.88 -29.15
N ARG A 285 4.74 8.97 -29.96
CA ARG A 285 5.31 8.51 -31.24
C ARG A 285 4.75 9.36 -32.38
N HIS A 286 5.56 10.26 -32.92
CA HIS A 286 5.22 11.19 -33.99
C HIS A 286 5.94 10.82 -35.30
N GLU A 287 5.33 11.18 -36.43
CA GLU A 287 5.98 11.03 -37.73
C GLU A 287 7.10 12.05 -37.91
N PRO A 288 8.16 11.75 -38.71
CA PRO A 288 9.27 12.67 -38.95
C PRO A 288 8.82 14.05 -39.45
N TRP A 289 7.90 14.08 -40.44
CA TRP A 289 7.39 15.33 -41.02
C TRP A 289 6.73 16.23 -39.97
N TYR A 290 6.01 15.66 -38.99
CA TYR A 290 5.35 16.43 -37.94
C TYR A 290 6.36 17.01 -36.95
N ILE A 291 7.45 16.28 -36.71
CA ILE A 291 8.54 16.74 -35.84
C ILE A 291 9.26 17.91 -36.52
N GLU A 292 9.57 17.78 -37.80
CA GLU A 292 10.17 18.83 -38.62
C GLU A 292 9.30 20.08 -38.63
N GLU A 293 8.01 19.95 -38.94
CA GLU A 293 7.05 21.07 -38.92
C GLU A 293 7.02 21.77 -37.55
N LYS A 294 7.09 21.02 -36.44
CA LYS A 294 7.14 21.63 -35.10
C LYS A 294 8.46 22.29 -34.78
N ASN A 295 9.57 21.75 -35.26
CA ASN A 295 10.88 22.37 -35.06
C ASN A 295 11.04 23.63 -35.94
N THR A 296 10.50 23.64 -37.16
CA THR A 296 10.52 24.85 -38.02
C THR A 296 9.68 25.96 -37.44
N LEU A 297 8.49 25.65 -36.89
CA LEU A 297 7.69 26.63 -36.15
C LEU A 297 8.44 27.20 -34.94
N GLU A 298 9.15 26.36 -34.17
CA GLU A 298 10.00 26.82 -33.05
C GLU A 298 11.15 27.72 -33.55
N ALA A 299 11.74 27.41 -34.71
CA ALA A 299 12.80 28.23 -35.31
C ALA A 299 12.28 29.58 -35.86
N ILE A 300 11.08 29.60 -36.43
CA ILE A 300 10.43 30.84 -36.89
C ILE A 300 10.09 31.73 -35.68
N GLU A 301 9.56 31.16 -34.59
CA GLU A 301 9.31 31.88 -33.35
C GLU A 301 10.61 32.51 -32.81
N ALA A 302 11.72 31.77 -32.78
CA ALA A 302 13.02 32.32 -32.36
C ALA A 302 13.58 33.37 -33.33
N GLY A 303 13.40 33.17 -34.63
CA GLY A 303 13.85 34.11 -35.66
C GLY A 303 13.09 35.44 -35.66
N GLN A 304 11.90 35.52 -35.05
CA GLN A 304 11.21 36.80 -34.83
C GLN A 304 11.96 37.69 -33.84
N ASP A 305 12.57 37.11 -32.81
CA ASP A 305 13.40 37.85 -31.86
C ASP A 305 14.67 38.37 -32.57
N ASP A 306 15.25 37.59 -33.48
CA ASP A 306 16.39 38.01 -34.31
C ASP A 306 16.00 39.10 -35.33
N ALA A 307 14.78 39.03 -35.89
CA ALA A 307 14.26 40.10 -36.75
C ALA A 307 14.06 41.41 -35.98
N ALA A 308 13.72 41.35 -34.70
CA ALA A 308 13.69 42.53 -33.83
C ALA A 308 15.10 43.09 -33.57
N ARG A 309 16.15 42.24 -33.55
CA ARG A 309 17.55 42.69 -33.48
C ARG A 309 17.98 43.48 -34.72
N LEU A 310 17.48 43.13 -35.91
CA LEU A 310 17.77 43.88 -37.15
C LEU A 310 17.19 45.30 -37.16
N MET A 311 16.24 45.61 -36.28
CA MET A 311 15.63 46.94 -36.15
C MET A 311 16.26 47.77 -35.01
N GLN A 312 17.41 47.34 -34.48
CA GLN A 312 18.12 48.07 -33.45
C GLN A 312 18.68 49.40 -33.96
N THR A 313 18.77 50.37 -33.06
CA THR A 313 19.45 51.63 -33.37
C THR A 313 20.97 51.45 -33.32
N PRO A 314 21.76 52.23 -34.07
CA PRO A 314 23.22 52.12 -34.07
C PRO A 314 23.87 52.25 -32.67
N LEU A 315 23.23 53.00 -31.77
CA LEU A 315 23.68 53.13 -30.37
C LEU A 315 23.46 51.83 -29.57
N GLN A 316 22.38 51.11 -29.85
CA GLN A 316 22.11 49.80 -29.22
C GLN A 316 23.09 48.74 -29.70
N GLU A 317 23.36 48.68 -31.01
CA GLU A 317 24.38 47.78 -31.59
C GLU A 317 25.76 48.05 -30.98
N PHE A 318 26.13 49.34 -30.83
CA PHE A 318 27.37 49.74 -30.18
C PHE A 318 27.43 49.28 -28.71
N HIS A 319 26.33 49.39 -27.96
CA HIS A 319 26.25 48.89 -26.59
C HIS A 319 26.33 47.37 -26.50
N GLU A 320 25.72 46.63 -27.44
CA GLU A 320 25.83 45.18 -27.51
C GLU A 320 27.27 44.75 -27.80
N MET A 321 27.93 45.37 -28.78
CA MET A 321 29.35 45.14 -29.06
C MET A 321 30.24 45.42 -27.84
N GLN A 322 30.00 46.51 -27.11
CA GLN A 322 30.77 46.78 -25.89
C GLN A 322 30.52 45.76 -24.78
N ARG A 323 29.31 45.18 -24.70
CA ARG A 323 29.02 44.09 -23.76
C ARG A 323 29.76 42.82 -24.17
N GLU A 324 29.73 42.45 -25.44
CA GLU A 324 30.48 41.28 -25.93
C GLU A 324 31.98 41.44 -25.71
N ILE A 325 32.53 42.64 -25.94
CA ILE A 325 33.93 42.94 -25.64
C ILE A 325 34.20 42.79 -24.13
N ARG A 326 33.33 43.32 -23.26
CA ARG A 326 33.48 43.20 -21.82
C ARG A 326 33.37 41.75 -21.33
N ASP A 327 32.40 41.01 -21.85
CA ASP A 327 32.18 39.59 -21.52
C ASP A 327 33.37 38.74 -22.01
N SER A 328 33.95 39.07 -23.17
CA SER A 328 35.15 38.42 -23.70
C SER A 328 36.43 38.73 -22.91
N GLN A 329 36.51 39.93 -22.31
CA GLN A 329 37.62 40.32 -21.44
C GLN A 329 37.57 39.61 -20.09
N GLY A 330 36.41 39.07 -19.70
CA GLY A 330 36.21 38.39 -18.42
C GLY A 330 36.27 39.36 -17.24
N GLU A 331 36.13 38.81 -16.03
CA GLU A 331 36.31 39.60 -14.82
C GLU A 331 37.81 39.78 -14.52
N PRO A 332 38.27 40.98 -14.15
CA PRO A 332 39.68 41.20 -13.84
C PRO A 332 40.06 40.44 -12.57
N GLU A 333 41.01 39.53 -12.70
CA GLU A 333 41.56 38.80 -11.56
C GLU A 333 42.45 39.74 -10.70
N LEU A 334 42.23 39.74 -9.38
CA LEU A 334 43.06 40.47 -8.44
C LEU A 334 44.44 39.82 -8.35
N SER A 335 45.48 40.54 -8.79
CA SER A 335 46.87 40.11 -8.63
C SER A 335 47.22 39.86 -7.16
N VAL A 336 48.13 38.91 -6.91
CA VAL A 336 48.58 38.54 -5.56
C VAL A 336 49.08 39.74 -4.76
N GLU A 337 49.78 40.70 -5.38
CA GLU A 337 50.25 41.92 -4.72
C GLU A 337 49.09 42.84 -4.27
N MET A 338 48.00 42.89 -5.03
CA MET A 338 46.81 43.65 -4.65
C MET A 338 46.07 42.96 -3.48
N LEU A 339 46.06 41.63 -3.46
CA LEU A 339 45.52 40.87 -2.32
C LEU A 339 46.37 41.05 -1.07
N GLU A 340 47.70 41.10 -1.18
CA GLU A 340 48.59 41.40 -0.06
C GLU A 340 48.38 42.81 0.49
N LYS A 341 48.24 43.82 -0.39
CA LYS A 341 47.92 45.20 0.02
C LYS A 341 46.55 45.28 0.69
N LEU A 342 45.55 44.56 0.18
CA LEU A 342 44.23 44.45 0.83
C LEU A 342 44.35 43.78 2.20
N GLY A 343 45.16 42.73 2.33
CA GLY A 343 45.47 42.06 3.59
C GLY A 343 46.16 42.98 4.60
N GLN A 344 47.12 43.81 4.16
CA GLN A 344 47.77 44.81 5.02
C GLN A 344 46.77 45.87 5.51
N ILE A 345 45.91 46.38 4.62
CA ILE A 345 44.86 47.36 5.00
C ILE A 345 43.87 46.72 5.98
N MET A 346 43.50 45.45 5.76
CA MET A 346 42.63 44.71 6.68
C MET A 346 43.30 44.51 8.05
N ALA A 347 44.58 44.16 8.09
CA ALA A 347 45.34 44.00 9.34
C ALA A 347 45.49 45.32 10.08
N GLN A 348 45.80 46.41 9.39
CA GLN A 348 45.88 47.76 9.99
C GLN A 348 44.54 48.22 10.55
N LYS A 349 43.44 48.05 9.79
CA LYS A 349 42.09 48.40 10.28
C LYS A 349 41.64 47.50 11.42
N LYS A 350 41.97 46.21 11.38
CA LYS A 350 41.68 45.26 12.45
C LYS A 350 42.47 45.60 13.72
N ALA A 351 43.74 45.95 13.59
CA ALA A 351 44.57 46.43 14.70
C ALA A 351 44.02 47.73 15.28
N ALA A 352 43.68 48.72 14.44
CA ALA A 352 43.07 49.97 14.89
C ALA A 352 41.68 49.75 15.55
N ALA A 353 40.89 48.80 15.04
CA ALA A 353 39.61 48.42 15.62
C ALA A 353 39.76 47.66 16.95
N LEU A 354 40.77 46.78 17.08
CA LEU A 354 41.11 46.08 18.31
C LEU A 354 41.68 47.03 19.38
N GLU A 355 42.48 48.02 18.98
CA GLU A 355 42.95 49.10 19.85
C GLU A 355 41.81 50.00 20.33
N GLN A 356 40.86 50.37 19.45
CA GLN A 356 39.65 51.09 19.85
C GLN A 356 38.71 50.25 20.72
N ALA A 357 38.68 48.93 20.55
CA ALA A 357 37.85 48.02 21.33
C ALA A 357 38.51 47.54 22.64
N GLY A 358 39.80 47.82 22.86
CA GLY A 358 40.53 47.48 24.10
C GLY A 358 40.76 45.99 24.34
N VAL A 359 40.81 45.16 23.28
CA VAL A 359 40.97 43.70 23.38
C VAL A 359 42.14 43.22 22.54
N SER A 360 43.02 42.37 23.09
CA SER A 360 44.13 41.72 22.37
C SER A 360 43.70 40.39 21.74
N GLU A 361 44.21 40.09 20.54
CA GLU A 361 43.86 38.88 19.79
C GLU A 361 44.42 37.61 20.43
N VAL A 362 43.57 36.58 20.58
CA VAL A 362 43.96 35.23 21.00
C VAL A 362 44.35 34.41 19.78
N SER A 363 45.58 33.87 19.75
CA SER A 363 46.10 33.05 18.66
C SER A 363 45.46 31.66 18.67
N GLU A 364 44.67 31.33 17.65
CA GLU A 364 44.21 29.95 17.42
C GLU A 364 45.34 29.11 16.80
N GLY A 365 45.62 27.98 17.45
CA GLY A 365 46.74 27.10 17.17
C GLY A 365 46.56 26.22 15.92
N THR A 366 47.72 25.98 15.31
CA THR A 366 48.13 24.83 14.49
C THR A 366 47.16 23.64 14.46
N SER A 367 46.59 23.34 13.29
CA SER A 367 46.12 21.98 12.95
C SER A 367 47.00 21.39 11.84
N PRO A 368 47.36 20.10 11.93
CA PRO A 368 48.44 19.49 11.15
C PRO A 368 48.01 19.17 9.71
N ALA A 369 48.99 19.22 8.81
CA ALA A 369 48.87 18.91 7.39
C ALA A 369 48.46 17.45 7.11
N PRO A 370 47.66 17.18 6.07
CA PRO A 370 47.69 15.90 5.38
C PRO A 370 48.88 15.88 4.40
N GLY A 371 49.75 14.87 4.53
CA GLY A 371 50.89 14.64 3.64
C GLY A 371 50.49 14.15 2.24
N PRO A 372 51.46 14.08 1.30
CA PRO A 372 51.19 13.89 -0.12
C PRO A 372 51.10 12.40 -0.50
N GLN A 373 49.96 11.99 -1.08
CA GLN A 373 49.79 11.17 -2.30
C GLN A 373 48.32 10.77 -2.45
#